data_AF-T1B0W5-F1
#
_entry.id   AF-T1B0W5-F1
#
_cell.length_a   1.000
_cell.length_b   1.000
_cell.length_c   1.000
_cell.angle_alpha   90.00
_cell.angle_beta   90.00
_cell.angle_gamma   90.00
#
_symmetry.space_group_name_H-M   'P 1'
#
loop_
_entity.id
_entity.type
_entity.pdbx_description
1 polymer ?
#
loop_
_entity_poly.entity_id
_entity_poly.type
_entity_poly.pdbx_seq_one_letter_code
_entity_poly.pdbx_strand_id
1 'polypeptide(L)'
;KREDKVQQAISFVIAKQTGMWFDGDESRGKTEFCKVEVENAIKMLAFHEENWEKLFDRLGIFPLVITHNELSTDPHTVVKRVAAHMGVA
;
A
#
# COMPACT_ATOMS: atom_id res chain seq x y z
N LYS A 1 -4.92 -1.23 -3.59
CA LYS A 1 -4.02 -2.33 -4.02
C LYS A 1 -2.80 -1.76 -4.74
N ARG A 2 -1.59 -2.25 -4.44
CA ARG A 2 -0.38 -1.90 -5.18
C ARG A 2 0.04 -3.13 -5.95
N GLU A 3 0.08 -3.02 -7.27
CA GLU A 3 0.25 -4.18 -8.17
C GLU A 3 1.69 -4.67 -8.16
N ASP A 4 2.67 -3.76 -8.18
CA ASP A 4 4.07 -4.11 -8.05
C ASP A 4 4.45 -4.33 -6.56
N LYS A 5 4.47 -5.60 -6.17
CA LYS A 5 4.83 -6.04 -4.82
C LYS A 5 6.31 -5.88 -4.50
N VAL A 6 7.18 -5.97 -5.51
CA VAL A 6 8.61 -5.78 -5.31
C VAL A 6 8.88 -4.32 -5.00
N GLN A 7 8.30 -3.41 -5.78
CA GLN A 7 8.41 -1.98 -5.53
C GLN A 7 7.79 -1.59 -4.18
N GLN A 8 6.66 -2.19 -3.81
CA GLN A 8 6.06 -1.99 -2.48
C GLN A 8 6.98 -2.44 -1.35
N ALA A 9 7.59 -3.61 -1.49
CA ALA A 9 8.50 -4.16 -0.49
C ALA A 9 9.78 -3.33 -0.34
N ILE A 10 10.37 -2.88 -1.45
CA ILE A 10 11.54 -2.00 -1.42
C ILE A 10 11.19 -0.69 -0.72
N SER A 11 10.07 -0.06 -1.10
CA SER A 11 9.58 1.16 -0.46
C SER A 11 9.35 0.98 1.05
N PHE A 12 8.80 -0.15 1.46
CA PHE A 12 8.62 -0.49 2.88
C PHE A 12 9.95 -0.66 3.62
N VAL A 13 10.93 -1.36 3.04
CA VAL A 13 12.24 -1.56 3.66
C VAL A 13 12.99 -0.23 3.79
N ILE A 14 12.95 0.63 2.77
CA ILE A 14 13.53 1.97 2.83
C ILE A 14 12.89 2.75 3.97
N ALA A 15 11.55 2.81 4.03
CA ALA A 15 10.83 3.52 5.07
C ALA A 15 11.16 3.00 6.48
N LYS A 16 11.27 1.68 6.63
CA LYS A 16 11.67 1.04 7.89
C LYS A 16 13.09 1.42 8.31
N GLN A 17 14.03 1.52 7.38
CA GLN A 17 15.43 1.84 7.65
C GLN A 17 15.65 3.33 7.93
N THR A 18 15.00 4.21 7.16
CA THR A 18 15.20 5.67 7.26
C THR A 18 14.25 6.34 8.24
N GLY A 19 13.13 5.68 8.56
CA GLY A 19 12.01 6.26 9.30
C GLY A 19 11.09 7.13 8.45
N MET A 20 11.32 7.26 7.14
CA MET A 20 10.52 8.09 6.23
C MET A 20 9.40 7.27 5.58
N TRP A 21 8.15 7.56 5.93
CA TRP A 21 7.00 6.82 5.41
C TRP A 21 6.25 7.57 4.31
N PHE A 22 6.37 8.90 4.30
CA PHE A 22 5.76 9.77 3.30
C PHE A 22 6.68 10.94 2.96
N ASP A 23 6.39 11.59 1.84
CA ASP A 23 7.11 12.78 1.40
C ASP A 23 6.96 13.90 2.43
N GLY A 24 8.09 14.44 2.89
CA GLY A 24 8.15 15.47 3.94
C GLY A 24 8.69 14.98 5.27
N ASP A 25 8.84 13.66 5.47
CA ASP A 25 9.57 13.12 6.62
C ASP A 25 11.08 13.42 6.51
N GLU A 26 11.70 13.78 7.63
CA GLU A 26 13.16 13.90 7.72
C GLU A 26 13.82 12.52 7.86
N SER A 27 14.80 12.24 6.98
CA SER A 27 15.58 10.99 7.05
C SER A 27 16.44 10.94 8.31
N ARG A 28 16.38 9.81 9.02
CA ARG A 28 17.20 9.55 10.20
C ARG A 28 18.32 8.53 9.97
N GLY A 29 18.50 8.04 8.75
CA GLY A 29 19.42 6.93 8.48
C GLY A 29 19.89 6.81 7.03
N LYS A 30 20.86 5.91 6.82
CA LYS A 30 21.29 5.47 5.48
C LYS A 30 20.50 4.24 5.07
N THR A 31 20.20 4.15 3.79
CA THR A 31 19.56 2.97 3.19
C THR A 31 20.63 1.97 2.75
N GLU A 32 20.48 0.71 3.13
CA GLU A 32 21.34 -0.39 2.67
C GLU A 32 20.49 -1.54 2.14
N PHE A 33 20.88 -2.06 0.97
CA PHE A 33 20.17 -3.18 0.37
C PHE A 33 20.42 -4.47 1.15
N CYS A 34 19.33 -5.08 1.62
CA CYS A 34 19.35 -6.43 2.18
C CYS A 34 18.30 -7.30 1.48
N LYS A 35 18.76 -8.28 0.68
CA LYS A 35 17.89 -9.19 -0.07
C LYS A 35 16.88 -9.91 0.83
N VAL A 36 17.34 -10.40 1.99
CA VAL A 36 16.50 -11.14 2.94
C VAL A 36 15.38 -10.24 3.51
N GLU A 37 15.66 -8.97 3.78
CA GLU A 37 14.63 -8.03 4.25
C GLU A 37 13.57 -7.76 3.19
N VAL A 38 13.98 -7.58 1.93
CA VAL A 38 13.04 -7.38 0.82
C VAL A 38 12.18 -8.62 0.59
N GLU A 39 12.77 -9.82 0.58
CA GLU A 39 12.02 -11.07 0.41
C GLU A 39 11.01 -11.30 1.56
N ASN A 40 11.41 -10.99 2.80
CA ASN A 40 10.50 -11.06 3.94
C ASN A 40 9.38 -10.04 3.85
N ALA A 41 9.67 -8.82 3.40
CA ALA A 41 8.66 -7.79 3.17
C ALA A 41 7.66 -8.20 2.08
N ILE A 42 8.12 -8.81 0.97
CA ILE A 42 7.22 -9.33 -0.08
C ILE A 42 6.25 -10.36 0.50
N LYS A 43 6.76 -11.35 1.25
CA LYS A 43 5.93 -12.40 1.87
C LYS A 43 4.90 -11.83 2.84
N MET A 44 5.34 -10.90 3.70
CA MET A 44 4.48 -10.22 4.66
C MET A 44 3.37 -9.42 3.96
N LEU A 45 3.70 -8.65 2.92
CA LEU A 45 2.73 -7.85 2.17
C LEU A 45 1.72 -8.71 1.41
N ALA A 46 2.17 -9.83 0.84
CA ALA A 46 1.28 -10.79 0.19
C ALA A 46 0.32 -11.44 1.20
N PHE A 47 0.84 -11.85 2.36
CA PHE A 47 0.03 -12.43 3.43
C PHE A 47 -1.03 -11.46 3.96
N HIS A 48 -0.70 -10.17 4.15
CA HIS A 48 -1.70 -9.19 4.57
C HIS A 48 -2.80 -8.99 3.53
N GLU A 49 -2.44 -8.92 2.26
CA GLU A 49 -3.42 -8.77 1.18
C GLU A 49 -4.36 -9.97 1.09
N GLU A 50 -3.84 -11.19 1.12
CA GLU A 50 -4.64 -12.40 1.10
C GLU A 50 -5.60 -12.47 2.31
N ASN A 51 -5.16 -12.04 3.50
CA ASN A 51 -6.00 -12.01 4.68
C ASN A 51 -7.13 -10.97 4.58
N TRP A 52 -6.88 -9.82 3.97
CA TRP A 52 -7.93 -8.85 3.69
C TRP A 52 -8.98 -9.42 2.73
N GLU A 53 -8.53 -10.04 1.62
CA GLU A 53 -9.43 -10.68 0.65
C GLU A 53 -10.30 -11.76 1.30
N LYS A 54 -9.70 -12.65 2.11
CA LYS A 54 -10.44 -13.68 2.88
C LYS A 54 -11.42 -13.08 3.88
N LEU A 55 -11.03 -11.99 4.56
CA LEU A 55 -11.89 -11.34 5.54
C LEU A 55 -13.11 -10.71 4.88
N PHE A 56 -12.93 -10.02 3.76
CA PHE A 56 -14.02 -9.41 3.01
C PHE A 56 -14.99 -10.46 2.48
N ASP A 57 -14.49 -11.54 1.91
CA ASP A 57 -15.30 -12.67 1.43
C ASP A 57 -16.12 -13.29 2.57
N ARG A 58 -15.47 -13.60 3.70
CA ARG A 58 -16.13 -14.16 4.89
C ARG A 58 -17.24 -13.25 5.44
N LEU A 59 -17.09 -11.93 5.34
CA LEU A 59 -18.06 -10.96 5.85
C LEU A 59 -19.08 -10.51 4.79
N GLY A 60 -18.98 -10.98 3.54
CA GLY A 60 -19.82 -10.51 2.44
C GLY A 60 -19.63 -9.02 2.12
N ILE A 61 -18.44 -8.48 2.40
CA ILE A 61 -18.10 -7.07 2.16
C ILE A 61 -17.53 -6.96 0.74
N PHE A 62 -18.08 -6.04 -0.05
CA PHE A 62 -17.57 -5.70 -1.38
C PHE A 62 -16.91 -4.31 -1.34
N PRO A 63 -15.59 -4.24 -1.07
CA PRO A 63 -14.92 -2.95 -0.91
C PRO A 63 -14.79 -2.22 -2.24
N LEU A 64 -14.79 -0.89 -2.21
CA LEU A 64 -14.31 -0.08 -3.32
C LEU A 64 -12.80 -0.30 -3.48
N VAL A 65 -12.39 -1.07 -4.49
CA VAL A 65 -10.98 -1.30 -4.79
C VAL A 65 -10.40 -0.10 -5.54
N ILE A 66 -9.33 0.46 -4.97
CA ILE A 66 -8.55 1.55 -5.56
C ILE A 66 -7.10 1.10 -5.63
N THR A 67 -6.48 1.25 -6.78
CA THR A 67 -5.06 0.97 -6.98
C THR A 67 -4.20 2.18 -6.63
N HIS A 68 -2.94 1.94 -6.28
CA HIS A 68 -1.96 3.01 -6.10
C HIS A 68 -1.82 3.87 -7.37
N ASN A 69 -1.78 3.23 -8.54
CA ASN A 69 -1.61 3.93 -9.81
C ASN A 69 -2.79 4.84 -10.15
N GLU A 70 -4.03 4.40 -9.92
CA GLU A 70 -5.21 5.26 -10.07
C GLU A 70 -5.11 6.49 -9.15
N LEU A 71 -4.78 6.27 -7.86
CA LEU A 71 -4.69 7.34 -6.88
C LEU A 71 -3.57 8.34 -7.20
N SER A 72 -2.40 7.86 -7.66
CA SER A 72 -1.27 8.73 -7.99
C SER A 72 -1.45 9.50 -9.28
N THR A 73 -2.22 8.96 -10.24
CA THR A 73 -2.41 9.58 -11.56
C THR A 73 -3.55 10.61 -11.56
N ASP A 74 -4.67 10.30 -10.89
CA ASP A 74 -5.82 11.19 -10.79
C ASP A 74 -6.48 11.10 -9.41
N PRO A 75 -5.90 11.75 -8.39
CA PRO A 75 -6.44 11.73 -7.04
C PRO A 75 -7.84 12.35 -6.96
N HIS A 76 -8.16 13.35 -7.79
CA HIS A 76 -9.46 14.00 -7.78
C HIS A 76 -10.60 13.05 -8.17
N THR A 77 -10.41 12.27 -9.24
CA THR A 77 -11.40 11.28 -9.66
C THR A 77 -11.54 10.16 -8.63
N VAL A 78 -10.42 9.72 -8.04
CA VAL A 78 -10.46 8.70 -6.98
C VAL A 78 -11.22 9.19 -5.74
N VAL A 79 -10.96 10.42 -5.28
CA VAL A 79 -11.70 11.01 -4.15
C VAL A 79 -13.19 11.12 -4.44
N LYS A 80 -13.58 11.51 -5.65
CA LYS A 80 -15.01 11.53 -6.05
C LYS A 80 -15.64 10.14 -6.00
N ARG A 81 -14.94 9.10 -6.47
CA ARG A 81 -15.42 7.71 -6.37
C ARG A 81 -15.60 7.27 -4.92
N VAL A 82 -14.67 7.64 -4.04
CA VAL A 82 -14.78 7.37 -2.59
C VAL A 82 -15.98 8.10 -2.01
N ALA A 83 -16.14 9.40 -2.28
CA ALA A 83 -17.27 10.19 -1.79
C ALA A 83 -18.61 9.62 -2.27
N ALA A 84 -18.72 9.23 -3.54
CA ALA A 84 -19.90 8.58 -4.09
C ALA A 84 -20.20 7.23 -3.42
N HIS A 85 -19.16 6.40 -3.20
CA HIS A 85 -19.30 5.12 -2.51
C HIS A 85 -19.73 5.27 -1.04
N MET A 86 -19.31 6.37 -0.39
CA MET A 86 -19.69 6.70 0.99
C MET A 86 -21.03 7.46 1.09
N GLY A 87 -21.62 7.90 -0.02
CA GLY A 87 -22.88 8.66 -0.04
C GLY A 87 -22.74 10.13 0.39
N VAL A 88 -21.56 10.74 0.19
CA VAL A 88 -21.25 12.14 0.59
C VAL A 88 -20.84 13.02 -0.60
N ALA A 89 -21.17 12.59 -1.82
CA ALA A 89 -20.88 13.31 -3.06
C ALA A 89 -21.80 14.52 -3.29
#